data_AF-A0A944HUM5-F1
#
_entry.id   AF-A0A944HUM5-F1
#
_cell.length_a   1.000
_cell.length_b   1.000
_cell.length_c   1.000
_cell.angle_alpha   90.00
_cell.angle_beta   90.00
_cell.angle_gamma   90.00
#
_symmetry.space_group_name_H-M   'P 1'
#
loop_
_entity.id
_entity.type
_entity.pdbx_description
1 polymer ?
#
loop_
_entity_poly.entity_id
_entity_poly.type
_entity_poly.pdbx_seq_one_letter_code
_entity_poly.pdbx_strand_id
1 'polypeptide(L)' 'MLVPPLQGRPLTAPTADARVLPAAGELSWEQYAGRACVWCDQPLTTGARSVGISRGRLGAHVLDIEVYAGPCCP' A
#
# COMPACT_ATOMS: atom_id res chain seq x y z
N MET A 1 -7.58 -3.08 -44.30
CA MET A 1 -6.83 -2.85 -43.05
C MET A 1 -7.71 -3.29 -41.90
N LEU A 2 -7.44 -4.45 -41.30
CA LEU A 2 -8.15 -4.94 -40.12
C LEU A 2 -7.32 -4.56 -38.87
N VAL A 3 -7.92 -3.84 -37.94
CA VAL A 3 -7.32 -3.49 -36.64
C VAL A 3 -7.53 -4.69 -35.69
N PRO A 4 -6.48 -5.28 -35.10
CA PRO A 4 -6.65 -6.39 -34.15
C PRO A 4 -7.24 -5.88 -32.81
N PRO A 5 -8.00 -6.73 -32.08
CA PRO A 5 -8.55 -6.37 -30.78
C PRO A 5 -7.43 -6.22 -29.73
N LEU A 6 -7.57 -5.22 -28.86
CA LEU A 6 -6.73 -4.99 -27.69
C LEU A 6 -6.85 -6.22 -26.76
N GLN A 7 -5.80 -7.03 -26.70
CA GLN A 7 -5.73 -8.13 -25.75
C GLN A 7 -5.68 -7.55 -24.33
N GLY A 8 -6.68 -7.88 -23.51
CA GLY A 8 -6.74 -7.48 -22.10
C GLY A 8 -5.50 -7.99 -21.37
N ARG A 9 -4.78 -7.08 -20.70
CA ARG A 9 -3.66 -7.45 -19.83
C ARG A 9 -4.19 -8.35 -18.71
N PRO A 10 -3.54 -9.49 -18.41
CA PRO A 10 -3.90 -10.27 -17.24
C PRO A 10 -3.67 -9.43 -15.98
N LEU A 11 -4.73 -9.26 -15.18
CA LEU A 11 -4.64 -8.75 -13.82
C LEU A 11 -3.90 -9.80 -12.99
N THR A 12 -2.60 -9.61 -12.74
CA THR A 12 -1.81 -10.49 -11.88
C THR A 12 -2.51 -10.63 -10.53
N ALA A 13 -2.87 -11.87 -10.17
CA ALA A 13 -3.39 -12.21 -8.86
C ALA A 13 -2.37 -11.83 -7.77
N PRO A 14 -2.79 -11.34 -6.60
CA PRO A 14 -1.88 -11.08 -5.50
C PRO A 14 -1.24 -12.40 -5.07
N THR A 15 0.09 -12.46 -5.09
CA THR A 15 0.86 -13.57 -4.55
C THR A 15 0.51 -13.75 -3.08
N ALA A 16 0.25 -14.99 -2.68
CA ALA A 16 -0.22 -15.37 -1.33
C ALA A 16 0.76 -15.05 -0.18
N ASP A 17 1.98 -14.58 -0.50
CA ASP A 17 3.00 -14.11 0.44
C ASP A 17 2.97 -12.59 0.69
N ALA A 18 2.04 -11.85 0.10
CA ALA A 18 1.92 -10.43 0.36
C ALA A 18 1.43 -10.20 1.80
N ARG A 19 2.33 -9.73 2.67
CA ARG A 19 2.01 -9.33 4.05
C ARG A 19 0.83 -8.35 4.02
N VAL A 20 -0.25 -8.71 4.71
CA VAL A 20 -1.49 -7.92 4.71
C VAL A 20 -1.21 -6.51 5.25
N LEU A 21 -1.71 -5.49 4.55
CA LEU A 21 -1.64 -4.11 5.01
C LEU A 21 -2.79 -3.84 6.00
N PRO A 22 -2.52 -3.13 7.11
CA PRO A 22 -3.58 -2.58 7.95
C PRO A 22 -4.51 -1.67 7.15
N ALA A 23 -5.77 -1.55 7.56
CA ALA A 23 -6.68 -0.58 6.95
C ALA A 23 -6.27 0.85 7.32
N ALA A 24 -6.61 1.82 6.46
CA ALA A 24 -6.11 3.19 6.63
C ALA A 24 -6.60 3.85 7.93
N GLY A 25 -7.78 3.43 8.42
CA GLY A 25 -8.34 3.88 9.69
C GLY A 25 -7.73 3.23 10.93
N GLU A 26 -6.89 2.20 10.78
CA GLU A 26 -6.17 1.52 11.87
C GLU A 26 -4.73 2.02 12.03
N LEU A 27 -4.25 2.83 11.08
CA LEU A 27 -2.90 3.36 11.09
C LEU A 27 -2.72 4.38 12.23
N SER A 28 -1.54 4.36 12.84
CA SER A 28 -1.08 5.49 13.64
C SER A 28 -0.94 6.73 12.75
N TRP A 29 -0.95 7.91 13.36
CA TRP A 29 -0.76 9.16 12.62
C TRP A 29 0.57 9.17 11.84
N GLU A 30 1.63 8.64 12.44
CA GLU A 30 2.95 8.58 11.81
C GLU A 30 3.01 7.56 10.66
N GLN A 31 2.29 6.44 10.76
CA GLN A 31 2.15 5.48 9.66
C GLN A 31 1.36 6.09 8.50
N TYR A 32 0.24 6.77 8.78
CA TYR A 32 -0.58 7.43 7.76
C TYR A 32 0.19 8.56 7.06
N ALA A 33 1.03 9.30 7.80
CA ALA A 33 1.88 10.35 7.26
C ALA A 33 3.11 9.83 6.48
N GLY A 34 3.32 8.52 6.39
CA GLY A 34 4.47 7.90 5.73
C GLY A 34 5.81 8.07 6.49
N ARG A 35 5.75 8.36 7.79
CA ARG A 35 6.92 8.61 8.65
C ARG A 35 7.30 7.41 9.52
N ALA A 36 6.42 6.43 9.65
CA ALA A 36 6.66 5.20 10.39
C ALA A 36 6.36 3.97 9.55
N CYS A 37 7.05 2.87 9.83
CA CYS A 37 6.81 1.59 9.16
C CYS A 37 5.38 1.13 9.40
N VAL A 38 4.68 0.80 8.32
CA VAL A 38 3.26 0.38 8.37
C VAL A 38 2.99 -0.83 9.27
N TRP A 39 3.99 -1.69 9.52
CA TRP A 39 3.80 -2.90 10.32
C TRP A 39 4.34 -2.84 11.75
N CYS A 40 5.38 -2.05 12.03
CA CYS A 40 6.01 -2.03 13.35
C CYS A 40 6.15 -0.65 13.99
N ASP A 41 5.63 0.40 13.32
CA ASP A 41 5.60 1.80 13.81
C ASP A 41 6.99 2.43 14.06
N GLN A 42 8.08 1.74 13.69
CA GLN A 42 9.43 2.30 13.80
C GLN A 42 9.60 3.49 12.83
N PRO A 43 10.28 4.57 13.28
CA PRO A 43 10.52 5.73 12.44
C PRO A 43 11.25 5.38 11.15
N LEU A 44 10.79 5.95 10.04
CA LEU A 44 11.41 5.85 8.73
C LEU A 44 12.28 7.08 8.50
N THR A 45 13.54 6.83 8.15
CA THR A 45 14.50 7.88 7.80
C THR A 45 15.05 7.62 6.40
N THR A 46 15.80 6.53 6.24
CA THR A 46 16.44 6.14 4.98
C THR A 46 16.11 4.70 4.64
N GLY A 47 15.97 4.39 3.34
CA GLY A 47 15.69 3.02 2.87
C GLY A 47 14.23 2.59 3.00
N ALA A 48 13.31 3.53 3.25
CA ALA A 48 11.89 3.27 3.15
C ALA A 48 11.49 2.94 1.70
N ARG A 49 10.61 1.95 1.54
CA ARG A 49 10.03 1.57 0.25
C ARG A 49 8.51 1.55 0.36
N SER A 50 7.84 1.91 -0.74
CA SER A 50 6.40 1.73 -0.86
C SER A 50 6.06 0.24 -0.84
N VAL A 51 5.05 -0.14 -0.07
CA VAL A 51 4.58 -1.52 0.06
C VAL A 51 3.12 -1.70 -0.35
N GLY A 52 2.49 -0.63 -0.83
CA GLY A 52 1.14 -0.65 -1.41
C GLY A 52 0.24 0.46 -0.90
N ILE A 53 -1.04 0.32 -1.19
CA ILE A 53 -2.08 1.27 -0.80
C ILE A 53 -2.89 0.66 0.34
N SER A 54 -2.80 1.25 1.52
CA SER A 54 -3.72 0.95 2.61
C SER A 54 -5.08 1.55 2.25
N ARG A 55 -6.14 0.74 2.37
CA ARG A 55 -7.50 1.12 1.95
C ARG A 55 -8.32 1.56 3.14
N GLY A 56 -9.17 2.57 2.95
CA GLY A 56 -10.08 3.02 3.99
C GLY A 56 -11.11 4.02 3.53
N ARG A 57 -12.18 4.16 4.31
CA ARG A 57 -13.28 5.08 4.03
C ARG A 57 -13.88 5.63 5.31
N LEU A 58 -14.20 6.92 5.32
CA LEU A 58 -14.95 7.58 6.39
C LEU A 58 -16.11 8.38 5.78
N GLY A 59 -17.31 7.80 5.82
CA GLY A 59 -18.48 8.36 5.13
C GLY A 59 -18.21 8.52 3.62
N ALA A 60 -18.28 9.76 3.12
CA ALA A 60 -17.99 10.08 1.73
C ALA A 60 -16.49 10.19 1.42
N HIS A 61 -15.62 10.28 2.43
CA HIS A 61 -14.19 10.46 2.25
C HIS A 61 -13.49 9.13 1.99
N VAL A 62 -12.72 9.07 0.91
CA VAL A 62 -11.78 7.97 0.62
C VAL A 62 -10.47 8.30 1.32
N LEU A 63 -9.97 7.37 2.13
CA LEU A 63 -8.75 7.51 2.94
C LEU A 63 -7.61 6.64 2.43
N ASP A 64 -7.73 6.18 1.18
CA ASP A 64 -6.70 5.35 0.56
C ASP A 64 -5.38 6.11 0.52
N ILE A 65 -4.33 5.50 1.07
CA ILE A 65 -3.03 6.13 1.25
C ILE A 65 -1.91 5.15 0.91
N GLU A 66 -0.86 5.65 0.26
CA GLU A 66 0.36 4.88 0.06
C GLU A 66 1.12 4.73 1.38
N VAL A 67 1.53 3.51 1.69
CA VAL A 67 2.20 3.18 2.95
C VAL A 67 3.58 2.57 2.70
N TYR A 68 4.45 2.76 3.67
CA TYR A 68 5.88 2.51 3.53
C TYR A 68 6.40 1.54 4.60
N ALA A 69 7.44 0.79 4.23
CA ALA A 69 8.20 -0.04 5.15
C ALA A 69 9.69 0.25 5.02
N GLY A 70 10.39 0.25 6.15
CA GLY A 70 11.85 0.40 6.20
C GLY A 70 12.54 -0.96 6.35
N PRO A 71 13.88 -0.95 6.51
CA PRO A 71 14.68 -2.16 6.72
C PRO A 71 14.29 -2.98 7.96
N CYS A 72 13.52 -2.41 8.88
CA CYS A 72 12.96 -3.09 10.05
C CYS A 72 11.89 -4.13 9.71
N CYS A 73 11.29 -4.08 8.52
CA CYS A 73 10.28 -5.03 8.06
C CYS A 73 10.48 -5.36 6.56
N PRO A 74 11.09 -6.51 6.24
CA PRO A 74 11.32 -6.96 4.87
C PRO A 74 10.04 -7.47 4.18
#